data_AF-A0AAU7CN09-F1
#
_entry.id   AF-A0AAU7CN09-F1
#
_cell.length_a   1.000
_cell.length_b   1.000
_cell.length_c   1.000
_cell.angle_alpha   90.00
_cell.angle_beta   90.00
_cell.angle_gamma   90.00
#
_symmetry.space_group_name_H-M   'P 1'
#
loop_
_entity.id
_entity.type
_entity.pdbx_description
1 polymer ?
#
loop_
_entity_poly.entity_id
_entity_poly.type
_entity_poly.pdbx_seq_one_letter_code
_entity_poly.pdbx_strand_id
1 'polypeptide(L)'
;MGSTNGRGQGDYRPPLRHFDPDSLPSHNVEAEQGVLGAILLDNKVLEIEEVARLTINDFFRSSHQVIFTAIRRLEKEGSPIDGISLGHELKRDGVFDEVDGDQGISELYESVPHALHAKKHADILREMTISRMHEERARDDAQDARSNSFTSEELLRRSAECAARIEAVSRAEEIQFEQRPWPDEPDPAIWHGLAGEIVQMISPHTEADSMAILAQLLVCFGSIVGRKLHWMVEASRHGCNLFVAIVGNSSKARKGTSYDQVRNLFAECQPEWDETCIKRGLVSGEGMIHEVRDPIFKRQKSLMPLLGANPYEEVEIDPGIDDKRALFVESEIGSTLSALSRDGNTLSGYVRQAWDGQTLRAATKNSPTKSTGAHISIIGHVTTEELHRRLSHNDAANGFANRFLWICARRSKYLSRGGNISSVDFTSVHRRLKQAIDFATDDFLGTGHGRKIHFDRAGGKLWDEVYPNLSEPQAGLLGSVTSRAETQTMRLACNYALLDESPTIGVVHLRAAIALWRYCEQSAAYIFGESMGNANAEKLLTALEAAGEAGLSQTTIVRKVFGGGDKAGKHAEAACRLLAKGGVAELVEVSTGGRKAKVWILTRGSGGVVKTVIRDAESA
;
A
#
# COMPACT_ATOMS: atom_id res chain seq x y z
N MET A 1 86.36 -32.55 8.71
CA MET A 1 85.65 -31.88 9.83
C MET A 1 84.54 -31.06 9.19
N GLY A 2 83.24 -31.25 9.38
CA GLY A 2 82.41 -32.17 10.14
C GLY A 2 80.97 -31.89 9.67
N SER A 3 80.20 -32.96 9.52
CA SER A 3 78.87 -33.05 8.92
C SER A 3 77.75 -32.68 9.92
N THR A 4 76.59 -32.31 9.36
CA THR A 4 75.19 -32.45 9.88
C THR A 4 74.70 -31.66 11.10
N ASN A 5 73.62 -30.89 10.88
CA ASN A 5 72.36 -30.78 11.66
C ASN A 5 71.46 -29.79 10.88
N GLY A 6 70.27 -30.09 10.34
CA GLY A 6 69.17 -30.90 10.86
C GLY A 6 68.19 -29.97 11.61
N ARG A 7 67.16 -29.42 10.94
CA ARG A 7 65.90 -28.93 11.54
C ARG A 7 64.90 -28.39 10.50
N GLY A 8 63.73 -29.06 10.43
CA GLY A 8 62.43 -28.39 10.36
C GLY A 8 61.78 -28.15 8.99
N GLN A 9 61.28 -29.21 8.34
CA GLN A 9 60.06 -29.08 7.53
C GLN A 9 58.92 -28.73 8.50
N GLY A 10 58.55 -27.46 8.58
CA GLY A 10 57.31 -27.04 9.20
C GLY A 10 56.17 -27.29 8.23
N ASP A 11 55.25 -28.17 8.63
CA ASP A 11 53.93 -28.34 8.03
C ASP A 11 53.24 -26.98 7.87
N TYR A 12 53.24 -26.45 6.64
CA TYR A 12 52.34 -25.36 6.30
C TYR A 12 50.94 -25.96 6.12
N ARG A 13 50.22 -26.11 7.23
CA ARG A 13 48.77 -26.29 7.18
C ARG A 13 48.17 -24.96 6.71
N PRO A 14 47.51 -24.90 5.55
CA PRO A 14 46.79 -23.70 5.18
C PRO A 14 45.76 -23.39 6.28
N PRO A 15 45.54 -22.11 6.63
CA PRO A 15 44.57 -21.75 7.64
C PRO A 15 43.21 -22.32 7.26
N LEU A 16 42.57 -23.00 8.22
CA LEU A 16 41.18 -23.43 8.11
C LEU A 16 40.36 -22.21 7.70
N ARG A 17 39.67 -22.30 6.56
CA ARG A 17 38.77 -21.25 6.08
C ARG A 17 37.83 -20.88 7.24
N HIS A 18 37.84 -19.61 7.63
CA HIS A 18 36.79 -19.08 8.49
C HIS A 18 35.45 -19.35 7.81
N PHE A 19 34.63 -20.20 8.42
CA PHE A 19 33.21 -20.30 8.12
C PHE A 19 32.58 -19.01 8.59
N ASP A 20 32.02 -18.23 7.66
CA ASP A 20 31.26 -17.03 7.98
C ASP A 20 29.80 -17.45 8.29
N PRO A 21 29.32 -17.31 9.54
CA PRO A 21 28.00 -17.79 9.97
C PRO A 21 26.82 -17.08 9.28
N ASP A 22 27.06 -15.93 8.62
CA ASP A 22 26.05 -15.13 7.90
C ASP A 22 25.85 -15.55 6.43
N SER A 23 26.46 -16.65 5.95
CA SER A 23 26.45 -17.03 4.53
C SER A 23 25.41 -18.09 4.12
N LEU A 24 24.37 -18.30 4.93
CA LEU A 24 23.26 -19.16 4.50
C LEU A 24 22.47 -18.47 3.37
N PRO A 25 22.13 -19.18 2.29
CA PRO A 25 21.32 -18.61 1.23
C PRO A 25 19.98 -18.10 1.75
N SER A 26 19.39 -17.09 1.10
CA SER A 26 18.08 -16.53 1.48
C SER A 26 17.02 -17.60 1.79
N HIS A 27 16.49 -17.61 3.01
CA HIS A 27 15.55 -18.63 3.47
C HIS A 27 14.57 -18.10 4.52
N ASN A 28 13.43 -18.79 4.66
CA ASN A 28 12.45 -18.52 5.71
C ASN A 28 11.80 -19.86 6.12
N VAL A 29 12.36 -20.49 7.15
CA VAL A 29 11.93 -21.84 7.57
C VAL A 29 10.51 -21.80 8.14
N GLU A 30 10.15 -20.71 8.81
CA GLU A 30 8.83 -20.50 9.38
C GLU A 30 7.75 -20.44 8.29
N ALA A 31 8.04 -19.83 7.15
CA ALA A 31 7.14 -19.84 6.00
C ALA A 31 7.03 -21.22 5.37
N GLU A 32 8.12 -21.99 5.30
CA GLU A 32 8.09 -23.37 4.79
C GLU A 32 7.18 -24.24 5.66
N GLN A 33 7.39 -24.20 6.97
CA GLN A 33 6.54 -24.88 7.95
C GLN A 33 5.10 -24.37 7.86
N GLY A 34 4.91 -23.06 7.70
CA GLY A 34 3.62 -22.41 7.52
C GLY A 34 2.81 -22.95 6.34
N VAL A 35 3.44 -23.15 5.18
CA VAL A 35 2.77 -23.74 4.01
C VAL A 35 2.46 -25.22 4.25
N LEU A 36 3.45 -26.00 4.67
CA LEU A 36 3.29 -27.46 4.82
C LEU A 36 2.29 -27.81 5.91
N GLY A 37 2.35 -27.13 7.06
CA GLY A 37 1.40 -27.26 8.15
C GLY A 37 -0.02 -26.85 7.74
N ALA A 38 -0.17 -25.77 6.98
CA ALA A 38 -1.48 -25.36 6.47
C ALA A 38 -2.10 -26.38 5.50
N ILE A 39 -1.30 -26.99 4.61
CA ILE A 39 -1.77 -28.05 3.71
C ILE A 39 -2.25 -29.27 4.48
N LEU A 40 -1.53 -29.66 5.54
CA LEU A 40 -1.89 -30.79 6.40
C LEU A 40 -3.15 -30.52 7.24
N LEU A 41 -3.40 -29.25 7.59
CA LEU A 41 -4.60 -28.82 8.33
C LEU A 41 -5.83 -28.71 7.43
N ASP A 42 -5.68 -28.18 6.21
CA ASP A 42 -6.76 -28.04 5.22
C ASP A 42 -6.22 -28.25 3.81
N ASN A 43 -6.53 -29.41 3.21
CA ASN A 43 -6.07 -29.78 1.88
C ASN A 43 -6.50 -28.79 0.79
N LYS A 44 -7.58 -28.00 1.00
CA LYS A 44 -8.01 -26.96 0.05
C LYS A 44 -6.99 -25.85 -0.13
N VAL A 45 -6.03 -25.74 0.79
CA VAL A 45 -4.88 -24.85 0.65
C VAL A 45 -4.11 -25.13 -0.65
N LEU A 46 -4.11 -26.37 -1.16
CA LEU A 46 -3.47 -26.69 -2.44
C LEU A 46 -4.20 -26.10 -3.66
N GLU A 47 -5.48 -25.75 -3.52
CA GLU A 47 -6.27 -25.07 -4.58
C GLU A 47 -5.97 -23.56 -4.64
N ILE A 48 -5.30 -23.01 -3.62
CA ILE A 48 -4.86 -21.62 -3.61
C ILE A 48 -3.77 -21.45 -4.67
N GLU A 49 -3.96 -20.50 -5.59
CA GLU A 49 -3.10 -20.31 -6.76
C GLU A 49 -1.61 -20.20 -6.41
N GLU A 50 -1.26 -19.43 -5.37
CA GLU A 50 0.13 -19.22 -4.95
C GLU A 50 0.77 -20.51 -4.43
N VAL A 51 0.02 -21.30 -3.66
CA VAL A 51 0.47 -22.61 -3.15
C VAL A 51 0.55 -23.63 -4.28
N ALA A 52 -0.44 -23.64 -5.17
CA ALA A 52 -0.50 -24.51 -6.34
C ALA A 52 0.70 -24.32 -7.27
N ARG A 53 1.23 -23.09 -7.35
CA ARG A 53 2.43 -22.77 -8.13
C ARG A 53 3.72 -23.24 -7.46
N LEU A 54 3.77 -23.47 -6.16
CA LEU A 54 5.01 -23.87 -5.47
C LEU A 54 5.58 -25.17 -6.03
N THR A 55 6.91 -25.18 -6.13
CA THR A 55 7.76 -26.28 -6.57
C THR A 55 8.69 -26.70 -5.45
N ILE A 56 9.32 -27.87 -5.57
CA ILE A 56 10.30 -28.34 -4.59
C ILE A 56 11.45 -27.34 -4.37
N ASN A 57 11.84 -26.56 -5.39
CA ASN A 57 12.94 -25.60 -5.30
C ASN A 57 12.59 -24.38 -4.43
N ASP A 58 11.32 -24.20 -4.09
CA ASP A 58 10.87 -23.10 -3.25
C ASP A 58 11.19 -23.31 -1.76
N PHE A 59 11.40 -24.56 -1.36
CA PHE A 59 11.79 -24.93 -0.01
C PHE A 59 13.32 -24.99 0.10
N PHE A 60 13.88 -24.32 1.10
CA PHE A 60 15.31 -24.35 1.41
C PHE A 60 15.71 -25.63 2.14
N ARG A 61 14.90 -26.12 3.10
CA ARG A 61 15.23 -27.35 3.83
C ARG A 61 14.95 -28.57 2.97
N SER A 62 15.95 -29.46 2.86
CA SER A 62 15.81 -30.74 2.16
C SER A 62 14.65 -31.58 2.71
N SER A 63 14.47 -31.61 4.04
CA SER A 63 13.34 -32.33 4.67
C SER A 63 11.99 -31.78 4.20
N HIS A 64 11.84 -30.47 4.08
CA HIS A 64 10.62 -29.85 3.58
C HIS A 64 10.39 -30.09 2.08
N GLN A 65 11.46 -30.15 1.27
CA GLN A 65 11.37 -30.55 -0.14
C GLN A 65 10.82 -31.98 -0.28
N VAL A 66 11.32 -32.90 0.55
CA VAL A 66 10.86 -34.30 0.59
C VAL A 66 9.38 -34.38 0.99
N ILE A 67 8.99 -33.66 2.05
CA ILE A 67 7.59 -33.60 2.50
C ILE A 67 6.68 -33.05 1.39
N PHE A 68 7.05 -31.93 0.77
CA PHE A 68 6.25 -31.32 -0.30
C PHE A 68 6.11 -32.25 -1.52
N THR A 69 7.17 -33.01 -1.84
CA THR A 69 7.14 -34.01 -2.91
C THR A 69 6.11 -35.10 -2.61
N ALA A 70 6.10 -35.62 -1.38
CA ALA A 70 5.14 -36.63 -0.94
C ALA A 70 3.70 -36.09 -0.96
N ILE A 71 3.48 -34.85 -0.48
CA ILE A 71 2.20 -34.14 -0.54
C ILE A 71 1.67 -34.07 -1.98
N ARG A 72 2.50 -33.65 -2.94
CA ARG A 72 2.11 -33.56 -4.36
C ARG A 72 1.77 -34.91 -4.98
N ARG A 73 2.42 -35.99 -4.53
CA ARG A 73 2.09 -37.33 -4.99
C ARG A 73 0.74 -37.79 -4.44
N LEU A 74 0.49 -37.60 -3.14
CA LEU A 74 -0.78 -37.92 -2.52
C LEU A 74 -1.94 -37.13 -3.16
N GLU A 75 -1.74 -35.84 -3.45
CA GLU A 75 -2.67 -34.99 -4.19
C GLU A 75 -3.02 -35.61 -5.56
N LYS A 76 -2.00 -36.00 -6.33
CA LYS A 76 -2.17 -36.60 -7.66
C LYS A 76 -2.88 -37.96 -7.61
N GLU A 77 -2.68 -38.73 -6.56
CA GLU A 77 -3.33 -40.02 -6.34
C GLU A 77 -4.76 -39.87 -5.79
N GLY A 78 -5.17 -38.65 -5.42
CA GLY A 78 -6.47 -38.37 -4.78
C GLY A 78 -6.57 -38.91 -3.35
N SER A 79 -5.43 -39.17 -2.71
CA SER A 79 -5.33 -39.69 -1.36
C SER A 79 -5.46 -38.56 -0.32
N PRO A 80 -6.01 -38.81 0.88
CA PRO A 80 -5.98 -37.85 1.97
C PRO A 80 -4.54 -37.40 2.27
N ILE A 81 -4.34 -36.10 2.48
CA ILE A 81 -3.04 -35.52 2.83
C ILE A 81 -3.10 -35.11 4.30
N ASP A 82 -2.95 -36.11 5.17
CA ASP A 82 -2.90 -35.97 6.63
C ASP A 82 -1.61 -36.60 7.17
N GLY A 83 -1.33 -36.46 8.46
CA GLY A 83 -0.07 -36.90 9.05
C GLY A 83 0.18 -38.42 8.94
N ILE A 84 -0.88 -39.23 8.97
CA ILE A 84 -0.77 -40.70 8.86
C ILE A 84 -0.48 -41.09 7.41
N SER A 85 -1.25 -40.51 6.48
CA SER A 85 -1.10 -40.76 5.04
C SER A 85 0.27 -40.30 4.53
N LEU A 86 0.72 -39.12 4.97
CA LEU A 86 2.06 -38.60 4.69
C LEU A 86 3.15 -39.50 5.30
N GLY A 87 3.02 -39.92 6.56
CA GLY A 87 3.99 -40.80 7.20
C GLY A 87 4.12 -42.17 6.52
N HIS A 88 3.01 -42.75 6.06
CA HIS A 88 3.03 -44.00 5.29
C HIS A 88 3.71 -43.82 3.93
N GLU A 89 3.43 -42.72 3.23
CA GLU A 89 4.05 -42.40 1.95
C GLU A 89 5.57 -42.22 2.08
N LEU A 90 6.02 -41.49 3.09
CA LEU A 90 7.44 -41.28 3.37
C LEU A 90 8.17 -42.59 3.76
N LYS A 91 7.50 -43.50 4.49
CA LYS A 91 8.02 -44.85 4.81
C LYS A 91 8.11 -45.74 3.57
N ARG A 92 7.11 -45.66 2.69
CA ARG A 92 7.10 -46.38 1.40
C ARG A 92 8.30 -45.99 0.54
N ASP A 93 8.65 -44.70 0.53
CA ASP A 93 9.77 -44.16 -0.23
C ASP A 93 11.13 -44.31 0.47
N GLY A 94 11.17 -44.79 1.71
CA GLY A 94 12.40 -45.00 2.47
C GLY A 94 13.06 -43.72 2.99
N VAL A 95 12.35 -42.59 2.97
CA VAL A 95 12.85 -41.24 3.33
C VAL A 95 12.23 -40.70 4.64
N PHE A 96 11.50 -41.54 5.38
CA PHE A 96 10.83 -41.15 6.62
C PHE A 96 11.78 -40.61 7.70
N ASP A 97 12.98 -41.20 7.80
CA ASP A 97 13.98 -40.75 8.77
C ASP A 97 14.66 -39.43 8.36
N GLU A 98 14.60 -39.05 7.07
CA GLU A 98 15.16 -37.77 6.57
C GLU A 98 14.32 -36.54 6.96
N VAL A 99 13.09 -36.77 7.41
CA VAL A 99 12.15 -35.72 7.83
C VAL A 99 11.89 -35.72 9.33
N ASP A 100 12.81 -36.30 10.11
CA ASP A 100 12.70 -36.46 11.56
C ASP A 100 11.49 -37.31 12.01
N GLY A 101 10.99 -38.18 11.12
CA GLY A 101 9.90 -39.12 11.38
C GLY A 101 8.61 -38.45 11.86
N ASP A 102 7.93 -39.08 12.84
CA ASP A 102 6.66 -38.57 13.37
C ASP A 102 6.83 -37.21 14.09
N GLN A 103 8.03 -36.91 14.58
CA GLN A 103 8.31 -35.63 15.24
C GLN A 103 8.27 -34.48 14.24
N GLY A 104 8.94 -34.60 13.09
CA GLY A 104 8.95 -33.54 12.07
C GLY A 104 7.55 -33.25 11.50
N ILE A 105 6.71 -34.29 11.33
CA ILE A 105 5.31 -34.11 10.91
C ILE A 105 4.50 -33.37 12.00
N SER A 106 4.73 -33.69 13.27
CA SER A 106 4.04 -33.04 14.40
C SER A 106 4.41 -31.57 14.53
N GLU A 107 5.70 -31.24 14.33
CA GLU A 107 6.19 -29.85 14.33
C GLU A 107 5.50 -28.99 13.26
N LEU A 108 5.17 -29.57 12.09
CA LEU A 108 4.40 -28.87 11.06
C LEU A 108 2.99 -28.50 11.52
N TYR A 109 2.28 -29.39 12.22
CA TYR A 109 0.97 -29.08 12.78
C TYR A 109 1.02 -28.00 13.85
N GLU A 110 2.07 -28.00 14.68
CA GLU A 110 2.25 -27.02 15.76
C GLU A 110 2.67 -25.64 15.23
N SER A 111 3.31 -25.59 14.08
CA SER A 111 3.78 -24.34 13.47
C SER A 111 2.65 -23.41 12.99
N VAL A 112 1.44 -23.93 12.80
CA VAL A 112 0.32 -23.17 12.22
C VAL A 112 -0.93 -23.30 13.11
N PRO A 113 -1.44 -22.20 13.70
CA PRO A 113 -2.70 -22.25 14.43
C PRO A 113 -3.91 -22.44 13.50
N HIS A 114 -3.90 -21.83 12.30
CA HIS A 114 -4.95 -21.94 11.27
C HIS A 114 -4.39 -21.81 9.85
N ALA A 115 -4.99 -22.48 8.87
CA ALA A 115 -4.56 -22.53 7.47
C ALA A 115 -4.67 -21.20 6.67
N LEU A 116 -5.25 -20.14 7.26
CA LEU A 116 -5.60 -18.89 6.57
C LEU A 116 -4.38 -18.10 6.03
N HIS A 117 -3.17 -18.41 6.51
CA HIS A 117 -1.94 -17.69 6.12
C HIS A 117 -1.12 -18.38 5.02
N ALA A 118 -1.58 -19.53 4.50
CA ALA A 118 -0.83 -20.32 3.53
C ALA A 118 -0.41 -19.54 2.27
N LYS A 119 -1.31 -18.69 1.73
CA LYS A 119 -1.01 -17.81 0.59
C LYS A 119 0.21 -16.92 0.87
N LYS A 120 0.18 -16.21 1.99
CA LYS A 120 1.27 -15.30 2.39
C LYS A 120 2.59 -16.06 2.56
N HIS A 121 2.56 -17.25 3.15
CA HIS A 121 3.77 -18.04 3.31
C HIS A 121 4.30 -18.54 1.96
N ALA A 122 3.43 -18.92 1.02
CA ALA A 122 3.83 -19.28 -0.34
C ALA A 122 4.51 -18.12 -1.10
N ASP A 123 4.00 -16.90 -0.95
CA ASP A 123 4.62 -15.69 -1.53
C ASP A 123 6.04 -15.46 -0.97
N ILE A 124 6.22 -15.64 0.35
CA ILE A 124 7.53 -15.53 1.00
C ILE A 124 8.49 -16.58 0.44
N LEU A 125 8.04 -17.83 0.24
CA LEU A 125 8.90 -18.87 -0.32
C LEU A 125 9.37 -18.53 -1.73
N ARG A 126 8.47 -18.00 -2.58
CA ARG A 126 8.85 -17.55 -3.93
C ARG A 126 9.87 -16.42 -3.92
N GLU A 127 9.71 -15.44 -3.03
CA GLU A 127 10.70 -14.35 -2.89
C GLU A 127 12.07 -14.89 -2.43
N MET A 128 12.08 -15.82 -1.48
CA MET A 128 13.32 -16.47 -1.03
C MET A 128 13.96 -17.26 -2.16
N THR A 129 13.18 -17.95 -3.01
CA THR A 129 13.70 -18.63 -4.22
C THR A 129 14.40 -17.64 -5.16
N ILE A 130 13.77 -16.51 -5.46
CA ILE A 130 14.33 -15.50 -6.36
C ILE A 130 15.64 -14.94 -5.78
N SER A 131 15.67 -14.60 -4.49
CA SER A 131 16.87 -14.14 -3.81
C SER A 131 17.98 -15.20 -3.82
N ARG A 132 17.65 -16.48 -3.56
CA ARG A 132 18.62 -17.58 -3.66
C ARG A 132 19.19 -17.72 -5.07
N MET A 133 18.36 -17.59 -6.10
CA MET A 133 18.81 -17.63 -7.49
C MET A 133 19.80 -16.49 -7.80
N HIS A 134 19.57 -15.29 -7.27
CA HIS A 134 20.53 -14.19 -7.38
C HIS A 134 21.85 -14.46 -6.66
N GLU A 135 21.79 -14.98 -5.44
CA GLU A 135 22.98 -15.31 -4.64
C GLU A 135 23.80 -16.45 -5.24
N GLU A 136 23.14 -17.52 -5.68
CA GLU A 136 23.76 -18.63 -6.40
C GLU A 136 24.44 -18.14 -7.67
N ARG A 137 23.77 -17.28 -8.44
CA ARG A 137 24.37 -16.71 -9.64
C ARG A 137 25.60 -15.87 -9.33
N ALA A 138 25.53 -14.99 -8.32
CA ALA A 138 26.67 -14.17 -7.94
C ALA A 138 27.88 -15.02 -7.52
N ARG A 139 27.61 -16.16 -6.85
CA ARG A 139 28.64 -17.13 -6.45
C ARG A 139 29.23 -17.85 -7.66
N ASP A 140 28.40 -18.30 -8.60
CA ASP A 140 28.83 -18.96 -9.83
C ASP A 140 29.62 -18.01 -10.73
N ASP A 141 29.19 -16.76 -10.89
CA ASP A 141 29.92 -15.73 -11.64
C ASP A 141 31.31 -15.48 -11.02
N ALA A 142 31.38 -15.39 -9.70
CA ALA A 142 32.64 -15.24 -8.99
C ALA A 142 33.54 -16.48 -9.14
N GLN A 143 32.97 -17.69 -9.18
CA GLN A 143 33.71 -18.93 -9.37
C GLN A 143 34.19 -19.11 -10.82
N ASP A 144 33.32 -18.86 -11.80
CA ASP A 144 33.61 -18.93 -13.23
C ASP A 144 34.72 -17.91 -13.58
N ALA A 145 34.65 -16.67 -13.07
CA ALA A 145 35.68 -15.66 -13.23
C ALA A 145 37.03 -16.07 -12.59
N ARG A 146 37.00 -16.79 -11.46
CA ARG A 146 38.22 -17.29 -10.79
C ARG A 146 38.85 -18.50 -11.48
N SER A 147 38.03 -19.32 -12.14
CA SER A 147 38.48 -20.56 -12.76
C SER A 147 39.28 -20.35 -14.06
N ASN A 148 39.27 -19.15 -14.64
CA ASN A 148 39.83 -18.83 -15.97
C ASN A 148 39.43 -19.82 -17.08
N SER A 149 38.36 -20.59 -16.86
CA SER A 149 37.93 -21.68 -17.75
C SER A 149 37.05 -21.18 -18.90
N PHE A 150 36.70 -19.90 -18.89
CA PHE A 150 35.80 -19.25 -19.84
C PHE A 150 36.41 -17.96 -20.36
N THR A 151 36.14 -17.64 -21.63
CA THR A 151 36.48 -16.33 -22.21
C THR A 151 35.53 -15.25 -21.69
N SER A 152 35.95 -13.98 -21.74
CA SER A 152 35.10 -12.85 -21.30
C SER A 152 33.76 -12.79 -22.02
N GLU A 153 33.73 -13.17 -23.30
CA GLU A 153 32.50 -13.21 -24.11
C GLU A 153 31.54 -14.33 -23.66
N GLU A 154 32.08 -15.50 -23.30
CA GLU A 154 31.26 -16.61 -22.79
C GLU A 154 30.71 -16.34 -21.38
N LEU A 155 31.48 -15.64 -20.53
CA LEU A 155 31.00 -15.16 -19.23
C LEU A 155 29.85 -14.15 -19.38
N LEU A 156 29.98 -13.19 -20.30
CA LEU A 156 28.94 -12.20 -20.61
C LEU A 156 27.66 -12.86 -21.13
N ARG A 157 27.77 -13.84 -22.03
CA ARG A 157 26.62 -14.58 -22.57
C ARG A 157 25.88 -15.37 -21.50
N ARG A 158 26.62 -16.13 -20.68
CA ARG A 158 26.04 -16.91 -19.56
C ARG A 158 25.37 -16.01 -18.52
N SER A 159 25.94 -14.84 -18.24
CA SER A 159 25.34 -13.85 -17.34
C SER A 159 24.03 -13.29 -17.93
N ALA A 160 24.01 -12.98 -19.22
CA ALA A 160 22.82 -12.48 -19.91
C ALA A 160 21.68 -13.52 -20.00
N GLU A 161 21.98 -14.78 -20.29
CA GLU A 161 20.98 -15.86 -20.36
C GLU A 161 20.34 -16.15 -18.99
N CYS A 162 21.13 -16.10 -17.91
CA CYS A 162 20.61 -16.24 -16.54
C CYS A 162 19.80 -15.01 -16.10
N ALA A 163 20.28 -13.81 -16.40
CA ALA A 163 19.52 -12.57 -16.16
C ALA A 163 18.16 -12.63 -16.85
N ALA A 164 18.10 -13.11 -18.09
CA ALA A 164 16.85 -13.28 -18.83
C ALA A 164 15.90 -14.30 -18.20
N ARG A 165 16.40 -15.37 -17.54
CA ARG A 165 15.56 -16.34 -16.82
C ARG A 165 14.99 -15.76 -15.52
N ILE A 166 15.79 -15.01 -14.77
CA ILE A 166 15.33 -14.32 -13.57
C ILE A 166 14.31 -13.22 -13.95
N GLU A 167 14.63 -12.44 -14.98
CA GLU A 167 13.74 -11.42 -15.54
C GLU A 167 12.45 -12.05 -16.08
N ALA A 168 12.47 -13.25 -16.67
CA ALA A 168 11.25 -13.94 -17.10
C ALA A 168 10.32 -14.35 -15.94
N VAL A 169 10.87 -14.70 -14.77
CA VAL A 169 10.07 -15.02 -13.57
C VAL A 169 9.44 -13.74 -13.00
N SER A 170 10.23 -12.67 -12.83
CA SER A 170 9.70 -11.37 -12.39
C SER A 170 8.70 -10.76 -13.39
N ARG A 171 8.93 -10.95 -14.70
CA ARG A 171 8.05 -10.47 -15.77
C ARG A 171 6.73 -11.23 -15.83
N ALA A 172 6.69 -12.51 -15.44
CA ALA A 172 5.43 -13.25 -15.33
C ALA A 172 4.51 -12.66 -14.25
N GLU A 173 5.07 -12.15 -13.15
CA GLU A 173 4.34 -11.42 -12.10
C GLU A 173 3.92 -10.02 -12.58
N GLU A 174 4.79 -9.29 -13.30
CA GLU A 174 4.43 -7.99 -13.92
C GLU A 174 3.31 -8.11 -14.97
N ILE A 175 3.26 -9.19 -15.75
CA ILE A 175 2.23 -9.44 -16.77
C ILE A 175 0.82 -9.59 -16.15
N GLN A 176 0.69 -10.11 -14.92
CA GLN A 176 -0.62 -10.15 -14.23
C GLN A 176 -1.13 -8.74 -13.88
N PHE A 177 -0.25 -7.79 -13.56
CA PHE A 177 -0.64 -6.41 -13.26
C PHE A 177 -1.01 -5.57 -14.50
N GLU A 178 -0.35 -5.80 -15.64
CA GLU A 178 -0.65 -5.08 -16.89
C GLU A 178 -2.05 -5.38 -17.46
N GLN A 179 -2.72 -6.44 -17.01
CA GLN A 179 -4.07 -6.78 -17.46
C GLN A 179 -5.20 -6.05 -16.70
N ARG A 180 -4.89 -5.30 -15.63
CA ARG A 180 -5.89 -4.53 -14.88
C ARG A 180 -6.13 -3.16 -15.51
N PRO A 181 -7.38 -2.67 -15.58
CA PRO A 181 -7.65 -1.34 -16.11
C PRO A 181 -7.06 -0.29 -15.17
N TRP A 182 -6.08 0.47 -15.68
CA TRP A 182 -5.56 1.66 -15.03
C TRP A 182 -6.71 2.66 -14.75
N PRO A 183 -6.62 3.51 -13.70
CA PRO A 183 -7.63 4.54 -13.47
C PRO A 183 -7.93 5.37 -14.72
N ASP A 184 -9.20 5.72 -14.89
CA ASP A 184 -9.65 6.54 -16.02
C ASP A 184 -9.02 7.94 -15.96
N GLU A 185 -9.09 8.67 -17.07
CA GLU A 185 -8.71 10.07 -17.07
C GLU A 185 -9.56 10.86 -16.05
N PRO A 186 -8.92 11.69 -15.20
CA PRO A 186 -9.64 12.38 -14.14
C PRO A 186 -10.60 13.43 -14.72
N ASP A 187 -11.73 13.62 -14.06
CA ASP A 187 -12.70 14.67 -14.40
C ASP A 187 -12.00 16.05 -14.42
N PRO A 188 -12.15 16.86 -15.48
CA PRO A 188 -11.47 18.15 -15.61
C PRO A 188 -11.70 19.11 -14.45
N ALA A 189 -12.79 18.97 -13.69
CA ALA A 189 -13.06 19.75 -12.49
C ALA A 189 -11.95 19.64 -11.43
N ILE A 190 -11.13 18.59 -11.47
CA ILE A 190 -10.00 18.38 -10.58
C ILE A 190 -8.94 19.49 -10.68
N TRP A 191 -8.80 20.11 -11.86
CA TRP A 191 -7.83 21.17 -12.16
C TRP A 191 -8.36 22.56 -11.81
N HIS A 192 -9.17 22.66 -10.77
CA HIS A 192 -9.79 23.90 -10.36
C HIS A 192 -8.81 24.84 -9.63
N GLY A 193 -9.00 26.14 -9.86
CA GLY A 193 -8.36 27.21 -9.10
C GLY A 193 -6.84 27.22 -9.18
N LEU A 194 -6.23 27.80 -8.16
CA LEU A 194 -4.76 27.93 -8.08
C LEU A 194 -4.05 26.57 -8.11
N ALA A 195 -4.65 25.52 -7.52
CA ALA A 195 -4.09 24.16 -7.53
C ALA A 195 -3.92 23.62 -8.96
N GLY A 196 -4.96 23.74 -9.78
CA GLY A 196 -4.93 23.29 -11.17
C GLY A 196 -3.98 24.10 -12.03
N GLU A 197 -3.96 25.42 -11.87
CA GLU A 197 -3.03 26.31 -12.58
C GLU A 197 -1.57 25.94 -12.31
N ILE A 198 -1.22 25.67 -11.05
CA ILE A 198 0.14 25.24 -10.67
C ILE A 198 0.52 23.94 -11.37
N VAL A 199 -0.36 22.94 -11.35
CA VAL A 199 -0.07 21.65 -11.99
C VAL A 199 0.08 21.83 -13.50
N GLN A 200 -0.81 22.57 -14.15
CA GLN A 200 -0.74 22.84 -15.59
C GLN A 200 0.53 23.59 -15.99
N MET A 201 1.08 24.42 -15.10
CA MET A 201 2.34 25.13 -15.29
C MET A 201 3.56 24.21 -15.14
N ILE A 202 3.53 23.27 -14.19
CA ILE A 202 4.64 22.33 -13.93
C ILE A 202 4.66 21.19 -14.96
N SER A 203 3.51 20.59 -15.26
CA SER A 203 3.40 19.34 -16.02
C SER A 203 4.08 19.33 -17.39
N PRO A 204 4.10 20.41 -18.20
CA PRO A 204 4.85 20.46 -19.46
C PRO A 204 6.37 20.28 -19.26
N HIS A 205 6.88 20.67 -18.11
CA HIS A 205 8.31 20.75 -17.80
C HIS A 205 8.80 19.62 -16.89
N THR A 206 7.99 18.59 -16.62
CA THR A 206 8.39 17.45 -15.80
C THR A 206 7.87 16.13 -16.37
N GLU A 207 8.53 15.04 -16.00
CA GLU A 207 8.08 13.66 -16.28
C GLU A 207 7.16 13.10 -15.18
N ALA A 208 7.01 13.84 -14.08
CA ALA A 208 6.14 13.49 -12.98
C ALA A 208 4.67 13.44 -13.41
N ASP A 209 3.90 12.61 -12.72
CA ASP A 209 2.45 12.49 -12.91
C ASP A 209 1.73 13.74 -12.37
N SER A 210 0.83 14.31 -13.16
CA SER A 210 0.04 15.49 -12.75
C SER A 210 -0.79 15.22 -11.48
N MET A 211 -1.30 14.00 -11.30
CA MET A 211 -2.07 13.61 -10.12
C MET A 211 -1.19 13.54 -8.87
N ALA A 212 0.06 13.06 -9.01
CA ALA A 212 1.00 13.05 -7.91
C ALA A 212 1.37 14.47 -7.46
N ILE A 213 1.61 15.39 -8.42
CA ILE A 213 1.89 16.81 -8.15
C ILE A 213 0.70 17.45 -7.43
N LEU A 214 -0.52 17.25 -7.94
CA LEU A 214 -1.74 17.82 -7.34
C LEU A 214 -1.95 17.33 -5.91
N ALA A 215 -1.90 16.02 -5.68
CA ALA A 215 -2.16 15.45 -4.37
C ALA A 215 -1.11 15.90 -3.34
N GLN A 216 0.18 15.95 -3.74
CA GLN A 216 1.25 16.45 -2.89
C GLN A 216 1.11 17.95 -2.60
N LEU A 217 0.68 18.75 -3.58
CA LEU A 217 0.40 20.18 -3.40
C LEU A 217 -0.68 20.41 -2.34
N LEU A 218 -1.79 19.67 -2.41
CA LEU A 218 -2.88 19.78 -1.43
C LEU A 218 -2.44 19.30 -0.04
N VAL A 219 -1.58 18.28 0.05
CA VAL A 219 -1.04 17.80 1.34
C VAL A 219 -0.08 18.82 1.95
N CYS A 220 0.83 19.40 1.17
CA CYS A 220 1.72 20.47 1.63
C CYS A 220 0.93 21.69 2.10
N PHE A 221 -0.04 22.15 1.29
CA PHE A 221 -0.90 23.27 1.66
C PHE A 221 -1.68 22.97 2.95
N GLY A 222 -2.35 21.81 3.03
CA GLY A 222 -3.10 21.40 4.21
C GLY A 222 -2.24 21.27 5.48
N SER A 223 -0.96 20.91 5.34
CA SER A 223 0.02 20.91 6.43
C SER A 223 0.33 22.32 6.92
N ILE A 224 0.56 23.27 6.00
CA ILE A 224 0.87 24.67 6.31
C ILE A 224 -0.28 25.35 7.06
N VAL A 225 -1.54 25.12 6.64
CA VAL A 225 -2.75 25.69 7.26
C VAL A 225 -2.84 25.43 8.77
N GLY A 226 -2.35 24.28 9.23
CA GLY A 226 -2.38 23.92 10.65
C GLY A 226 -3.78 23.61 11.19
N ARG A 227 -3.93 23.60 12.52
CA ARG A 227 -5.19 23.26 13.22
C ARG A 227 -6.15 24.42 13.44
N LYS A 228 -5.76 25.65 13.07
CA LYS A 228 -6.61 26.83 13.31
C LYS A 228 -7.90 26.74 12.49
N LEU A 229 -7.81 26.34 11.23
CA LEU A 229 -8.99 26.16 10.40
C LEU A 229 -9.55 24.74 10.55
N HIS A 230 -10.86 24.66 10.78
CA HIS A 230 -11.54 23.38 10.96
C HIS A 230 -12.96 23.41 10.43
N TRP A 231 -13.54 22.23 10.19
CA TRP A 231 -14.99 22.06 10.14
C TRP A 231 -15.43 21.14 11.28
N MET A 232 -16.75 21.15 11.53
CA MET A 232 -17.36 20.33 12.57
C MET A 232 -18.16 19.21 11.92
N VAL A 233 -17.91 17.99 12.36
CA VAL A 233 -18.82 16.86 12.17
C VAL A 233 -19.37 16.52 13.55
N GLU A 234 -20.65 16.81 13.77
CA GLU A 234 -21.25 16.80 15.11
C GLU A 234 -20.40 17.62 16.11
N ALA A 235 -19.86 16.98 17.15
CA ALA A 235 -18.99 17.58 18.16
C ALA A 235 -17.49 17.49 17.84
N SER A 236 -17.12 16.81 16.75
CA SER A 236 -15.72 16.56 16.39
C SER A 236 -15.16 17.63 15.44
N ARG A 237 -13.98 18.13 15.77
CA ARG A 237 -13.20 19.06 14.92
C ARG A 237 -12.35 18.28 13.95
N HIS A 238 -12.40 18.64 12.69
CA HIS A 238 -11.51 18.10 11.66
C HIS A 238 -10.73 19.23 10.98
N GLY A 239 -9.44 19.04 10.78
CA GLY A 239 -8.53 20.00 10.13
C GLY A 239 -8.21 19.65 8.68
N CYS A 240 -7.45 20.51 8.00
CA CYS A 240 -7.13 20.36 6.58
C CYS A 240 -6.01 19.37 6.26
N ASN A 241 -5.44 18.69 7.26
CA ASN A 241 -4.34 17.74 7.04
C ASN A 241 -4.78 16.56 6.17
N LEU A 242 -3.87 16.06 5.33
CA LEU A 242 -4.11 14.97 4.39
C LEU A 242 -2.96 13.96 4.48
N PHE A 243 -3.26 12.68 4.29
CA PHE A 243 -2.28 11.64 4.08
C PHE A 243 -2.42 11.13 2.65
N VAL A 244 -1.31 11.02 1.92
CA VAL A 244 -1.31 10.49 0.54
C VAL A 244 -0.26 9.40 0.40
N ALA A 245 -0.61 8.35 -0.34
CA ALA A 245 0.31 7.35 -0.83
C ALA A 245 0.33 7.40 -2.36
N ILE A 246 1.49 7.81 -2.92
CA ILE A 246 1.73 7.81 -4.36
C ILE A 246 2.26 6.44 -4.74
N VAL A 247 1.45 5.71 -5.50
CA VAL A 247 1.71 4.33 -5.91
C VAL A 247 2.12 4.32 -7.36
N GLY A 248 3.37 3.91 -7.61
CA GLY A 248 3.91 3.79 -8.96
C GLY A 248 4.07 2.34 -9.39
N ASN A 249 3.84 2.04 -10.67
CA ASN A 249 3.99 0.68 -11.21
C ASN A 249 5.45 0.18 -11.24
N SER A 250 6.42 1.09 -11.06
CA SER A 250 7.83 0.73 -10.88
C SER A 250 8.59 1.81 -10.11
N SER A 251 9.84 1.51 -9.74
CA SER A 251 10.79 2.48 -9.16
C SER A 251 11.09 3.66 -10.11
N LYS A 252 10.79 3.52 -11.42
CA LYS A 252 11.01 4.54 -12.46
C LYS A 252 9.88 5.58 -12.57
N ALA A 253 8.85 5.51 -11.74
CA ALA A 253 7.69 6.41 -11.79
C ALA A 253 7.95 7.88 -11.36
N ARG A 254 9.22 8.29 -11.15
CA ARG A 254 9.62 9.68 -10.82
C ARG A 254 8.88 10.30 -9.62
N LYS A 255 8.49 9.47 -8.63
CA LYS A 255 7.72 9.86 -7.43
C LYS A 255 8.43 10.90 -6.55
N GLY A 256 9.75 10.77 -6.39
CA GLY A 256 10.56 11.77 -5.69
C GLY A 256 10.58 13.12 -6.42
N THR A 257 10.70 13.09 -7.74
CA THR A 257 10.73 14.30 -8.59
C THR A 257 9.44 15.10 -8.50
N SER A 258 8.27 14.46 -8.35
CA SER A 258 7.00 15.18 -8.21
C SER A 258 6.95 16.00 -6.92
N TYR A 259 7.45 15.43 -5.82
CA TYR A 259 7.47 16.11 -4.51
C TYR A 259 8.43 17.29 -4.52
N ASP A 260 9.61 17.14 -5.11
CA ASP A 260 10.62 18.21 -5.16
C ASP A 260 10.10 19.46 -5.89
N GLN A 261 9.30 19.29 -6.97
CA GLN A 261 8.68 20.43 -7.65
C GLN A 261 7.72 21.19 -6.73
N VAL A 262 6.89 20.46 -5.99
CA VAL A 262 5.91 21.05 -5.06
C VAL A 262 6.61 21.70 -3.88
N ARG A 263 7.62 21.03 -3.30
CA ARG A 263 8.39 21.54 -2.16
C ARG A 263 9.03 22.88 -2.48
N ASN A 264 9.66 23.02 -3.65
CA ASN A 264 10.34 24.25 -4.05
C ASN A 264 9.38 25.45 -4.07
N LEU A 265 8.13 25.28 -4.54
CA LEU A 265 7.12 26.35 -4.51
C LEU A 265 6.80 26.81 -3.09
N PHE A 266 6.64 25.87 -2.16
CA PHE A 266 6.29 26.19 -0.77
C PHE A 266 7.48 26.69 0.05
N ALA A 267 8.69 26.21 -0.21
CA ALA A 267 9.90 26.67 0.45
C ALA A 267 10.14 28.17 0.23
N GLU A 268 9.82 28.69 -0.97
CA GLU A 268 9.89 30.13 -1.24
C GLU A 268 8.77 30.93 -0.53
N CYS A 269 7.57 30.35 -0.40
CA CYS A 269 6.42 31.03 0.21
C CYS A 269 6.44 31.00 1.74
N GLN A 270 6.93 29.91 2.35
CA GLN A 270 6.94 29.61 3.78
C GLN A 270 8.24 28.90 4.19
N PRO A 271 9.39 29.62 4.26
CA PRO A 271 10.69 29.01 4.57
C PRO A 271 10.74 28.32 5.94
N GLU A 272 10.14 28.94 6.97
CA GLU A 272 10.12 28.40 8.34
C GLU A 272 9.45 27.02 8.41
N TRP A 273 8.38 26.81 7.63
CA TRP A 273 7.69 25.52 7.54
C TRP A 273 8.56 24.46 6.83
N ASP A 274 9.25 24.83 5.75
CA ASP A 274 10.14 23.90 5.02
C ASP A 274 11.29 23.42 5.91
N GLU A 275 11.88 24.32 6.70
CA GLU A 275 13.01 24.04 7.58
C GLU A 275 12.62 23.22 8.82
N THR A 276 11.46 23.48 9.41
CA THR A 276 11.12 22.94 10.75
C THR A 276 10.04 21.87 10.76
N CYS A 277 9.08 21.92 9.83
CA CYS A 277 7.90 21.05 9.84
C CYS A 277 8.05 19.80 8.97
N ILE A 278 8.98 19.76 8.00
CA ILE A 278 9.18 18.59 7.14
C ILE A 278 10.04 17.55 7.87
N LYS A 279 9.50 16.36 8.07
CA LYS A 279 10.09 15.25 8.83
C LYS A 279 10.27 14.01 7.95
N ARG A 280 11.17 13.12 8.38
CA ARG A 280 11.44 11.81 7.75
C ARG A 280 11.65 10.75 8.83
N GLY A 281 11.60 9.48 8.46
CA GLY A 281 11.89 8.37 9.37
C GLY A 281 10.69 8.00 10.24
N LEU A 282 9.49 7.96 9.65
CA LEU A 282 8.28 7.49 10.32
C LEU A 282 8.33 5.98 10.56
N VAL A 283 9.06 5.54 11.59
CA VAL A 283 9.26 4.10 11.91
C VAL A 283 8.53 3.67 13.19
N SER A 284 8.31 4.59 14.14
CA SER A 284 7.65 4.29 15.42
C SER A 284 6.65 5.37 15.84
N GLY A 285 5.64 4.95 16.61
CA GLY A 285 4.64 5.86 17.17
C GLY A 285 5.23 6.94 18.08
N GLU A 286 6.17 6.55 18.95
CA GLU A 286 6.83 7.47 19.86
C GLU A 286 7.69 8.50 19.13
N GLY A 287 8.40 8.10 18.07
CA GLY A 287 9.15 9.02 17.21
C GLY A 287 8.23 10.06 16.56
N MET A 288 7.06 9.63 16.08
CA MET A 288 6.06 10.56 15.52
C MET A 288 5.56 11.58 16.56
N ILE A 289 5.32 11.16 17.81
CA ILE A 289 4.90 12.06 18.89
C ILE A 289 6.03 13.03 19.25
N HIS A 290 7.27 12.54 19.28
CA HIS A 290 8.44 13.31 19.68
C HIS A 290 8.64 14.57 18.81
N GLU A 291 8.37 14.47 17.51
CA GLU A 291 8.49 15.59 16.56
C GLU A 291 7.50 16.74 16.81
N VAL A 292 6.45 16.53 17.61
CA VAL A 292 5.41 17.51 17.93
C VAL A 292 5.05 17.55 19.42
N ARG A 293 5.96 17.05 20.28
CA ARG A 293 5.68 16.80 21.71
C ARG A 293 5.42 18.07 22.51
N ASP A 294 4.59 17.94 23.53
CA ASP A 294 4.40 18.93 24.59
C ASP A 294 5.66 19.00 25.47
N PRO A 295 5.87 20.11 26.22
CA PRO A 295 6.94 20.17 27.22
C PRO A 295 6.86 19.01 28.21
N ILE A 296 8.02 18.46 28.57
CA ILE A 296 8.13 17.34 29.51
C ILE A 296 8.66 17.85 30.83
N PHE A 297 7.91 17.57 31.89
CA PHE A 297 8.27 17.91 33.26
C PHE A 297 8.65 16.65 34.04
N LYS A 298 9.67 16.76 34.88
CA LYS A 298 10.12 15.71 35.78
C LYS A 298 9.98 16.16 37.22
N ARG A 299 9.37 15.31 38.05
CA ARG A 299 9.36 15.50 39.50
C ARG A 299 10.73 15.15 40.08
N GLN A 300 11.34 16.12 40.75
CA GLN A 300 12.59 15.93 41.47
C GLN A 300 12.51 16.50 42.88
N LYS A 301 13.39 16.05 43.78
CA LYS A 301 13.46 16.57 45.14
C LYS A 301 14.07 17.97 45.11
N SER A 302 13.37 18.96 45.66
CA SER A 302 13.84 20.33 45.68
C SER A 302 15.10 20.45 46.55
N LEU A 303 16.10 21.17 46.04
CA LEU A 303 17.38 21.41 46.72
C LEU A 303 17.25 22.41 47.89
N MET A 304 16.21 23.25 47.88
CA MET A 304 15.88 24.20 48.95
C MET A 304 14.38 24.17 49.29
N PRO A 305 13.90 23.14 50.01
CA PRO A 305 12.50 23.08 50.39
C PRO A 305 12.17 24.15 51.44
N LEU A 306 11.19 25.01 51.14
CA LEU A 306 10.61 25.91 52.13
C LEU A 306 9.98 25.10 53.28
N LEU A 307 10.11 25.59 54.51
CA LEU A 307 9.58 24.90 55.71
C LEU A 307 8.06 24.72 55.56
N GLY A 308 7.60 23.47 55.45
CA GLY A 308 6.18 23.12 55.25
C GLY A 308 5.71 22.98 53.80
N ALA A 309 6.59 23.19 52.81
CA ALA A 309 6.28 22.98 51.40
C ALA A 309 6.55 21.52 50.95
N ASN A 310 5.92 21.11 49.83
CA ASN A 310 6.16 19.81 49.21
C ASN A 310 7.66 19.68 48.86
N PRO A 311 8.37 18.63 49.32
CA PRO A 311 9.80 18.45 49.06
C PRO A 311 10.11 18.12 47.60
N TYR A 312 9.10 18.03 46.73
CA TYR A 312 9.25 17.78 45.30
C TYR A 312 8.82 18.99 44.47
N GLU A 313 9.63 19.32 43.47
CA GLU A 313 9.36 20.34 42.45
C GLU A 313 9.24 19.67 41.07
N GLU A 314 8.46 20.26 40.19
CA GLU A 314 8.41 19.88 38.78
C GLU A 314 9.38 20.77 38.02
N VAL A 315 10.38 20.16 37.39
CA VAL A 315 11.34 20.85 36.54
C VAL A 315 11.09 20.46 35.10
N GLU A 316 10.99 21.48 34.25
CA GLU A 316 10.96 21.31 32.80
C GLU A 316 12.31 20.73 32.35
N ILE A 317 12.28 19.52 31.80
CA ILE A 317 13.47 18.83 31.28
C ILE A 317 13.53 18.87 29.75
N ASP A 318 12.43 19.21 29.11
CA ASP A 318 12.30 19.37 27.67
C ASP A 318 11.23 20.44 27.40
N PRO A 319 11.56 21.54 26.69
CA PRO A 319 10.58 22.57 26.35
C PRO A 319 9.53 22.10 25.34
N GLY A 320 9.73 20.94 24.72
CA GLY A 320 8.84 20.43 23.67
C GLY A 320 9.00 21.19 22.36
N ILE A 321 8.00 21.05 21.49
CA ILE A 321 7.95 21.71 20.18
C ILE A 321 6.72 22.62 20.13
N ASP A 322 6.93 23.91 19.90
CA ASP A 322 5.84 24.90 19.82
C ASP A 322 5.01 24.74 18.55
N ASP A 323 5.67 24.62 17.39
CA ASP A 323 4.96 24.35 16.13
C ASP A 323 4.53 22.88 16.06
N LYS A 324 3.23 22.66 16.27
CA LYS A 324 2.64 21.32 16.23
C LYS A 324 2.43 20.76 14.83
N ARG A 325 2.84 21.47 13.77
CA ARG A 325 2.76 21.01 12.38
C ARG A 325 3.91 20.06 12.06
N ALA A 326 3.59 18.91 11.46
CA ALA A 326 4.58 17.98 10.94
C ALA A 326 4.10 17.36 9.62
N LEU A 327 4.91 17.46 8.57
CA LEU A 327 4.75 16.75 7.31
C LEU A 327 5.79 15.63 7.22
N PHE A 328 5.38 14.38 7.37
CA PHE A 328 6.27 13.24 7.16
C PHE A 328 6.35 12.89 5.69
N VAL A 329 7.56 12.87 5.12
CA VAL A 329 7.80 12.56 3.69
C VAL A 329 8.70 11.35 3.56
N GLU A 330 8.10 10.22 3.19
CA GLU A 330 8.79 8.95 3.01
C GLU A 330 8.96 8.65 1.52
N SER A 331 10.20 8.70 1.05
CA SER A 331 10.56 8.35 -0.33
C SER A 331 10.37 6.86 -0.64
N GLU A 332 10.32 6.04 0.40
CA GLU A 332 10.01 4.62 0.36
C GLU A 332 9.25 4.27 1.66
N ILE A 333 7.93 4.42 1.63
CA ILE A 333 7.09 4.16 2.81
C ILE A 333 7.09 2.69 3.20
N GLY A 334 7.60 1.77 2.37
CA GLY A 334 7.57 0.37 2.75
C GLY A 334 8.40 0.05 3.99
N SER A 335 9.42 0.84 4.36
CA SER A 335 10.09 0.67 5.66
C SER A 335 9.13 0.95 6.83
N THR A 336 8.32 2.00 6.70
CA THR A 336 7.19 2.31 7.59
C THR A 336 6.15 1.17 7.57
N LEU A 337 5.77 0.66 6.40
CA LEU A 337 4.80 -0.44 6.29
C LEU A 337 5.32 -1.74 6.92
N SER A 338 6.59 -2.07 6.72
CA SER A 338 7.24 -3.20 7.38
C SER A 338 7.26 -3.05 8.90
N ALA A 339 7.46 -1.82 9.39
CA ALA A 339 7.37 -1.56 10.82
C ALA A 339 5.95 -1.80 11.34
N LEU A 340 4.90 -1.39 10.61
CA LEU A 340 3.49 -1.60 11.01
C LEU A 340 3.15 -3.08 11.20
N SER A 341 3.76 -3.97 10.40
CA SER A 341 3.54 -5.42 10.46
C SER A 341 4.18 -6.12 11.66
N ARG A 342 4.97 -5.42 12.48
CA ARG A 342 5.63 -6.00 13.66
C ARG A 342 4.66 -6.11 14.83
N ASP A 343 4.61 -7.28 15.47
CA ASP A 343 3.81 -7.50 16.67
C ASP A 343 4.16 -6.50 17.78
N GLY A 344 3.13 -5.84 18.32
CA GLY A 344 3.27 -4.82 19.36
C GLY A 344 3.57 -3.40 18.87
N ASN A 345 3.65 -3.13 17.56
CA ASN A 345 3.82 -1.77 17.07
C ASN A 345 2.56 -0.90 17.31
N THR A 346 2.78 0.31 17.82
CA THR A 346 1.74 1.30 18.13
C THR A 346 1.55 2.36 17.03
N LEU A 347 2.41 2.38 16.00
CA LEU A 347 2.42 3.41 14.95
C LEU A 347 1.09 3.50 14.20
N SER A 348 0.47 2.37 13.80
CA SER A 348 -0.85 2.36 13.16
C SER A 348 -1.91 3.06 14.04
N GLY A 349 -1.87 2.81 15.34
CA GLY A 349 -2.75 3.48 16.32
C GLY A 349 -2.59 5.00 16.30
N TYR A 350 -1.34 5.48 16.39
CA TYR A 350 -1.10 6.92 16.45
C TYR A 350 -1.32 7.63 15.12
N VAL A 351 -1.02 7.02 13.98
CA VAL A 351 -1.31 7.61 12.66
C VAL A 351 -2.83 7.82 12.51
N ARG A 352 -3.63 6.85 12.95
CA ARG A 352 -5.10 6.97 12.97
C ARG A 352 -5.56 8.12 13.88
N GLN A 353 -5.05 8.17 15.12
CA GLN A 353 -5.36 9.24 16.08
C GLN A 353 -4.95 10.62 15.58
N ALA A 354 -3.79 10.72 14.93
CA ALA A 354 -3.25 11.96 14.38
C ALA A 354 -4.13 12.50 13.25
N TRP A 355 -4.58 11.62 12.35
CA TRP A 355 -5.53 11.99 11.31
C TRP A 355 -6.88 12.44 11.89
N ASP A 356 -7.38 11.73 12.90
CA ASP A 356 -8.64 12.07 13.60
C ASP A 356 -8.52 13.35 14.46
N GLY A 357 -7.34 13.96 14.55
CA GLY A 357 -7.13 15.19 15.32
C GLY A 357 -7.07 14.98 16.83
N GLN A 358 -6.89 13.73 17.30
CA GLN A 358 -6.84 13.41 18.72
C GLN A 358 -5.52 13.83 19.36
N THR A 359 -5.48 13.82 20.70
CA THR A 359 -4.24 14.00 21.46
C THR A 359 -3.45 12.71 21.42
N LEU A 360 -2.19 12.79 21.01
CA LEU A 360 -1.30 11.63 20.96
C LEU A 360 -0.65 11.44 22.32
N ARG A 361 -0.66 10.22 22.85
CA ARG A 361 -0.07 9.93 24.17
C ARG A 361 0.50 8.53 24.25
N ALA A 362 1.79 8.44 24.51
CA ALA A 362 2.45 7.20 24.90
C ALA A 362 2.32 7.00 26.42
N ALA A 363 1.66 5.92 26.83
CA ALA A 363 1.48 5.59 28.23
C ALA A 363 2.75 4.91 28.80
N THR A 364 3.76 5.69 29.17
CA THR A 364 4.95 5.20 29.88
C THR A 364 4.90 5.54 31.37
N LYS A 365 5.53 4.71 32.21
CA LYS A 365 5.37 4.74 33.68
C LYS A 365 5.98 5.98 34.36
N ASN A 366 6.98 6.61 33.75
CA ASN A 366 7.82 7.63 34.42
C ASN A 366 7.87 9.01 33.72
N SER A 367 7.62 9.09 32.41
CA SER A 367 7.61 10.35 31.63
C SER A 367 6.81 10.16 30.33
N PRO A 368 5.46 10.21 30.38
CA PRO A 368 4.63 9.94 29.21
C PRO A 368 4.78 11.06 28.17
N THR A 369 5.34 10.74 27.00
CA THR A 369 5.39 11.66 25.86
C THR A 369 3.97 11.89 25.34
N LYS A 370 3.60 13.17 25.23
CA LYS A 370 2.28 13.61 24.82
C LYS A 370 2.43 14.68 23.75
N SER A 371 1.49 14.75 22.82
CA SER A 371 1.35 15.90 21.92
C SER A 371 -0.10 16.34 21.88
N THR A 372 -0.36 17.54 22.39
CA THR A 372 -1.64 18.24 22.22
C THR A 372 -1.60 19.08 20.96
N GLY A 373 -2.67 19.02 20.17
CA GLY A 373 -2.79 19.85 18.98
C GLY A 373 -1.92 19.43 17.78
N ALA A 374 -1.41 18.20 17.74
CA ALA A 374 -0.59 17.68 16.64
C ALA A 374 -1.25 17.83 15.26
N HIS A 375 -0.69 18.62 14.34
CA HIS A 375 -1.17 18.75 12.96
C HIS A 375 -0.28 17.94 12.01
N ILE A 376 -0.58 16.65 11.87
CA ILE A 376 0.27 15.74 11.10
C ILE A 376 -0.31 15.53 9.71
N SER A 377 0.56 15.63 8.70
CA SER A 377 0.31 15.23 7.30
C SER A 377 1.38 14.22 6.87
N ILE A 378 1.08 13.38 5.87
CA ILE A 378 1.98 12.30 5.44
C ILE A 378 1.98 12.21 3.91
N ILE A 379 3.16 12.16 3.32
CA ILE A 379 3.39 11.81 1.91
C ILE A 379 4.24 10.55 1.90
N GLY A 380 3.67 9.45 1.41
CA GLY A 380 4.38 8.21 1.15
C GLY A 380 4.55 7.97 -0.33
N HIS A 381 5.73 7.55 -0.76
CA HIS A 381 5.94 6.96 -2.07
C HIS A 381 6.12 5.46 -1.91
N VAL A 382 5.49 4.68 -2.80
CA VAL A 382 5.56 3.22 -2.79
C VAL A 382 5.43 2.66 -4.20
N THR A 383 5.92 1.45 -4.45
CA THR A 383 5.53 0.71 -5.66
C THR A 383 4.30 -0.13 -5.40
N THR A 384 3.55 -0.48 -6.45
CA THR A 384 2.40 -1.39 -6.32
C THR A 384 2.82 -2.72 -5.68
N GLU A 385 3.95 -3.27 -6.14
CA GLU A 385 4.54 -4.51 -5.64
C GLU A 385 4.94 -4.42 -4.16
N GLU A 386 5.65 -3.36 -3.75
CA GLU A 386 6.05 -3.15 -2.36
C GLU A 386 4.84 -2.96 -1.44
N LEU A 387 3.81 -2.27 -1.93
CA LEU A 387 2.56 -2.07 -1.19
C LEU A 387 1.83 -3.39 -0.96
N HIS A 388 1.72 -4.26 -1.97
CA HIS A 388 1.12 -5.59 -1.81
C HIS A 388 1.94 -6.49 -0.88
N ARG A 389 3.28 -6.44 -0.98
CA ARG A 389 4.16 -7.22 -0.12
C ARG A 389 4.07 -6.83 1.35
N ARG A 390 3.90 -5.54 1.65
CA ARG A 390 4.12 -5.00 3.00
C ARG A 390 2.86 -4.51 3.71
N LEU A 391 1.77 -4.22 2.99
CA LEU A 391 0.50 -3.87 3.62
C LEU A 391 -0.33 -5.12 3.88
N SER A 392 -0.42 -5.52 5.15
CA SER A 392 -1.22 -6.67 5.54
C SER A 392 -2.73 -6.41 5.37
N HIS A 393 -3.50 -7.47 5.14
CA HIS A 393 -4.97 -7.40 5.14
C HIS A 393 -5.53 -6.81 6.44
N ASN A 394 -4.88 -7.10 7.57
CA ASN A 394 -5.27 -6.58 8.88
C ASN A 394 -5.05 -5.06 8.99
N ASP A 395 -3.98 -4.51 8.40
CA ASP A 395 -3.72 -3.07 8.39
C ASP A 395 -4.64 -2.30 7.45
N ALA A 396 -4.98 -2.90 6.33
CA ALA A 396 -6.01 -2.35 5.46
C ALA A 396 -7.41 -2.40 6.12
N ALA A 397 -7.70 -3.42 6.94
CA ALA A 397 -8.98 -3.58 7.64
C ALA A 397 -9.09 -2.80 8.97
N ASN A 398 -7.98 -2.48 9.65
CA ASN A 398 -7.98 -1.78 10.94
C ASN A 398 -8.17 -0.25 10.82
N GLY A 399 -8.44 0.24 9.62
CA GLY A 399 -8.68 1.64 9.30
C GLY A 399 -7.41 2.48 9.13
N PHE A 400 -6.21 1.90 9.09
CA PHE A 400 -5.02 2.66 8.69
C PHE A 400 -5.15 3.14 7.25
N ALA A 401 -5.43 2.23 6.33
CA ALA A 401 -5.46 2.50 4.89
C ALA A 401 -6.56 3.49 4.46
N ASN A 402 -7.69 3.55 5.17
CA ASN A 402 -8.81 4.46 4.82
C ASN A 402 -8.57 5.93 5.15
N ARG A 403 -7.47 6.25 5.83
CA ARG A 403 -7.05 7.62 6.11
C ARG A 403 -6.05 8.15 5.07
N PHE A 404 -5.57 7.30 4.17
CA PHE A 404 -4.72 7.69 3.04
C PHE A 404 -5.55 7.92 1.77
N LEU A 405 -5.18 8.95 1.03
CA LEU A 405 -5.53 9.11 -0.37
C LEU A 405 -4.58 8.25 -1.20
N TRP A 406 -5.12 7.27 -1.93
CA TRP A 406 -4.36 6.40 -2.80
C TRP A 406 -4.31 7.01 -4.20
N ILE A 407 -3.11 7.28 -4.71
CA ILE A 407 -2.93 7.90 -6.04
C ILE A 407 -2.05 6.99 -6.88
N CYS A 408 -2.63 6.37 -7.90
CA CYS A 408 -1.85 5.73 -8.95
C CYS A 408 -1.16 6.81 -9.79
N ALA A 409 0.16 6.71 -9.89
CA ALA A 409 0.99 7.63 -10.64
C ALA A 409 1.89 6.88 -11.61
N ARG A 410 1.99 7.38 -12.84
CA ARG A 410 2.91 6.85 -13.85
C ARG A 410 3.73 7.98 -14.45
N ARG A 411 4.85 7.63 -15.07
CA ARG A 411 5.65 8.62 -15.80
C ARG A 411 4.78 9.22 -16.90
N SER A 412 4.56 10.53 -16.86
CA SER A 412 3.60 11.20 -17.75
C SER A 412 4.13 11.38 -19.17
N LYS A 413 5.45 11.53 -19.32
CA LYS A 413 6.14 11.76 -20.60
C LYS A 413 7.64 11.44 -20.53
N TYR A 414 8.26 11.42 -21.70
CA TYR A 414 9.71 11.24 -21.86
C TYR A 414 10.37 12.58 -22.23
N LEU A 415 11.15 13.13 -21.31
CA LEU A 415 11.98 14.31 -21.54
C LEU A 415 13.45 13.87 -21.55
N SER A 416 13.96 13.56 -22.74
CA SER A 416 15.31 12.98 -22.92
C SER A 416 16.46 13.86 -22.39
N ARG A 417 16.24 15.17 -22.25
CA ARG A 417 17.19 16.14 -21.72
C ARG A 417 16.85 16.61 -20.29
N GLY A 418 15.88 15.98 -19.65
CA GLY A 418 15.31 16.46 -18.38
C GLY A 418 14.33 17.61 -18.57
N GLY A 419 13.52 17.85 -17.55
CA GLY A 419 12.59 18.97 -17.48
C GLY A 419 13.29 20.32 -17.35
N ASN A 420 12.74 21.38 -17.95
CA ASN A 420 13.26 22.75 -17.83
C ASN A 420 12.34 23.62 -16.98
N ILE A 421 12.17 23.26 -15.71
CA ILE A 421 11.31 23.99 -14.77
C ILE A 421 11.84 25.41 -14.51
N SER A 422 13.16 25.63 -14.57
CA SER A 422 13.79 26.93 -14.32
C SER A 422 13.47 27.99 -15.38
N SER A 423 12.94 27.57 -16.54
CA SER A 423 12.47 28.48 -17.58
C SER A 423 11.06 29.02 -17.35
N VAL A 424 10.35 28.50 -16.34
CA VAL A 424 8.97 28.86 -16.02
C VAL A 424 8.96 30.02 -15.03
N ASP A 425 8.18 31.06 -15.33
CA ASP A 425 7.98 32.19 -14.42
C ASP A 425 6.87 31.89 -13.40
N PHE A 426 7.27 31.52 -12.18
CA PHE A 426 6.35 31.28 -11.07
C PHE A 426 5.98 32.54 -10.28
N THR A 427 6.46 33.74 -10.64
CA THR A 427 6.31 34.95 -9.82
C THR A 427 4.85 35.25 -9.45
N SER A 428 3.94 35.17 -10.43
CA SER A 428 2.50 35.41 -10.19
C SER A 428 1.87 34.34 -9.29
N VAL A 429 2.27 33.08 -9.50
CA VAL A 429 1.79 31.93 -8.73
C VAL A 429 2.30 31.99 -7.29
N HIS A 430 3.58 32.27 -7.07
CA HIS A 430 4.15 32.43 -5.72
C HIS A 430 3.43 33.53 -4.94
N ARG A 431 3.15 34.66 -5.59
CA ARG A 431 2.39 35.75 -4.95
C ARG A 431 0.99 35.29 -4.53
N ARG A 432 0.23 34.63 -5.41
CA ARG A 432 -1.12 34.14 -5.10
C ARG A 432 -1.11 33.00 -4.08
N LEU A 433 -0.14 32.10 -4.15
CA LEU A 433 0.02 31.02 -3.17
C LEU A 433 0.32 31.57 -1.79
N LYS A 434 1.19 32.58 -1.71
CA LYS A 434 1.44 33.31 -0.45
C LYS A 434 0.18 33.97 0.08
N GLN A 435 -0.59 34.66 -0.77
CA GLN A 435 -1.87 35.26 -0.38
C GLN A 435 -2.88 34.23 0.16
N ALA A 436 -2.99 33.07 -0.49
CA ALA A 436 -3.85 31.98 -0.03
C ALA A 436 -3.37 31.39 1.31
N ILE A 437 -2.05 31.24 1.50
CA ILE A 437 -1.47 30.79 2.78
C ILE A 437 -1.77 31.81 3.88
N ASP A 438 -1.53 33.09 3.62
CA ASP A 438 -1.82 34.16 4.57
C ASP A 438 -3.31 34.15 4.92
N PHE A 439 -4.21 34.10 3.93
CA PHE A 439 -5.65 33.99 4.15
C PHE A 439 -6.06 32.78 5.02
N ALA A 440 -5.40 31.63 4.82
CA ALA A 440 -5.72 30.40 5.54
C ALA A 440 -5.11 30.32 6.94
N THR A 441 -4.02 31.04 7.20
CA THR A 441 -3.29 31.03 8.48
C THR A 441 -3.56 32.25 9.36
N ASP A 442 -4.09 33.33 8.79
CA ASP A 442 -4.40 34.57 9.48
C ASP A 442 -5.55 34.40 10.48
N ASP A 443 -5.35 34.94 11.68
CA ASP A 443 -6.28 34.84 12.81
C ASP A 443 -7.10 36.13 12.93
N PHE A 444 -7.83 36.47 11.86
CA PHE A 444 -8.56 37.74 11.74
C PHE A 444 -9.58 38.00 12.87
N LEU A 445 -9.96 36.97 13.64
CA LEU A 445 -10.93 37.07 14.73
C LEU A 445 -10.30 37.05 16.13
N GLY A 446 -9.01 36.72 16.28
CA GLY A 446 -8.29 36.75 17.57
C GLY A 446 -8.95 35.94 18.69
N THR A 447 -9.85 35.00 18.37
CA THR A 447 -10.65 34.29 19.38
C THR A 447 -9.88 33.14 20.02
N GLY A 448 -8.74 32.73 19.46
CA GLY A 448 -7.98 31.56 19.92
C GLY A 448 -8.69 30.21 19.70
N HIS A 449 -9.92 30.19 19.17
CA HIS A 449 -10.73 28.98 19.01
C HIS A 449 -10.66 28.35 17.60
N GLY A 450 -9.96 29.02 16.68
CA GLY A 450 -9.86 28.62 15.27
C GLY A 450 -11.06 29.04 14.41
N ARG A 451 -10.87 29.11 13.09
CA ARG A 451 -11.92 29.49 12.12
C ARG A 451 -12.71 28.26 11.67
N LYS A 452 -14.02 28.30 11.83
CA LYS A 452 -14.92 27.27 11.28
C LYS A 452 -15.25 27.59 9.82
N ILE A 453 -14.99 26.63 8.92
CA ILE A 453 -15.42 26.73 7.52
C ILE A 453 -16.79 26.07 7.34
N HIS A 454 -17.62 26.67 6.49
CA HIS A 454 -18.99 26.24 6.21
C HIS A 454 -19.23 26.17 4.70
N PHE A 455 -20.27 25.47 4.27
CA PHE A 455 -20.74 25.56 2.89
C PHE A 455 -21.43 26.90 2.63
N ASP A 456 -21.30 27.39 1.40
CA ASP A 456 -22.29 28.33 0.89
C ASP A 456 -23.62 27.61 0.60
N ARG A 457 -24.67 28.37 0.25
CA ARG A 457 -26.00 27.80 0.01
C ARG A 457 -26.03 26.77 -1.12
N ALA A 458 -25.24 26.97 -2.18
CA ALA A 458 -25.23 26.10 -3.35
C ALA A 458 -24.32 24.87 -3.12
N GLY A 459 -23.17 25.06 -2.48
CA GLY A 459 -22.27 24.00 -2.04
C GLY A 459 -22.94 23.05 -1.05
N GLY A 460 -23.74 23.58 -0.11
CA GLY A 460 -24.50 22.76 0.83
C GLY A 460 -25.53 21.87 0.12
N LYS A 461 -26.25 22.40 -0.88
CA LYS A 461 -27.18 21.60 -1.68
C LYS A 461 -26.47 20.48 -2.45
N LEU A 462 -25.33 20.79 -3.10
CA LEU A 462 -24.56 19.77 -3.79
C LEU A 462 -24.02 18.71 -2.83
N TRP A 463 -23.61 19.12 -1.63
CA TRP A 463 -23.19 18.19 -0.58
C TRP A 463 -24.33 17.24 -0.20
N ASP A 464 -25.53 17.76 0.06
CA ASP A 464 -26.70 16.95 0.40
C ASP A 464 -27.07 15.95 -0.71
N GLU A 465 -26.86 16.32 -1.98
CA GLU A 465 -27.09 15.46 -3.14
C GLU A 465 -26.05 14.34 -3.28
N VAL A 466 -24.78 14.62 -2.98
CA VAL A 466 -23.66 13.69 -3.19
C VAL A 466 -23.41 12.80 -1.97
N TYR A 467 -23.74 13.28 -0.77
CA TYR A 467 -23.49 12.60 0.51
C TYR A 467 -23.99 11.14 0.54
N PRO A 468 -25.23 10.81 0.11
CA PRO A 468 -25.70 9.42 0.15
C PRO A 468 -24.85 8.46 -0.68
N ASN A 469 -24.29 8.93 -1.79
CA ASN A 469 -23.43 8.10 -2.65
C ASN A 469 -22.05 7.90 -2.04
N LEU A 470 -21.49 8.92 -1.39
CA LEU A 470 -20.21 8.79 -0.67
C LEU A 470 -20.33 7.87 0.55
N SER A 471 -21.49 7.88 1.21
CA SER A 471 -21.78 7.04 2.38
C SER A 471 -22.18 5.61 2.05
N GLU A 472 -22.33 5.25 0.77
CA GLU A 472 -22.73 3.90 0.39
C GLU A 472 -21.61 2.90 0.77
N PRO A 473 -21.89 1.92 1.65
CA PRO A 473 -20.88 0.97 2.07
C PRO A 473 -20.47 0.08 0.90
N GLN A 474 -19.19 0.12 0.58
CA GLN A 474 -18.58 -0.80 -0.39
C GLN A 474 -18.16 -2.09 0.34
N ALA A 475 -18.24 -3.23 -0.34
CA ALA A 475 -17.88 -4.52 0.23
C ALA A 475 -16.39 -4.85 0.03
N GLY A 476 -15.85 -5.74 0.87
CA GLY A 476 -14.50 -6.27 0.73
C GLY A 476 -13.39 -5.28 1.13
N LEU A 477 -12.15 -5.59 0.74
CA LEU A 477 -11.00 -4.76 1.10
C LEU A 477 -11.11 -3.34 0.52
N LEU A 478 -11.61 -3.22 -0.72
CA LEU A 478 -11.83 -1.94 -1.38
C LEU A 478 -12.72 -1.04 -0.52
N GLY A 479 -13.83 -1.56 -0.01
CA GLY A 479 -14.69 -0.79 0.89
C GLY A 479 -14.05 -0.45 2.22
N SER A 480 -13.24 -1.35 2.80
CA SER A 480 -12.47 -1.05 4.00
C SER A 480 -11.53 0.13 3.78
N VAL A 481 -10.84 0.20 2.64
CA VAL A 481 -9.89 1.29 2.34
C VAL A 481 -10.55 2.57 1.81
N THR A 482 -11.80 2.54 1.34
CA THR A 482 -12.54 3.73 0.88
C THR A 482 -13.58 4.26 1.86
N SER A 483 -13.80 3.57 2.99
CA SER A 483 -14.84 3.85 4.02
C SER A 483 -14.84 5.23 4.69
N ARG A 484 -13.96 6.16 4.32
CA ARG A 484 -13.92 7.55 4.84
C ARG A 484 -14.15 8.61 3.76
N ALA A 485 -14.86 8.24 2.71
CA ALA A 485 -15.11 9.06 1.52
C ALA A 485 -15.59 10.48 1.84
N GLU A 486 -16.53 10.64 2.76
CA GLU A 486 -17.12 11.94 3.12
C GLU A 486 -16.07 12.84 3.79
N THR A 487 -15.34 12.28 4.75
CA THR A 487 -14.35 13.06 5.51
C THR A 487 -13.16 13.43 4.62
N GLN A 488 -12.73 12.53 3.73
CA GLN A 488 -11.67 12.82 2.77
C GLN A 488 -12.10 13.88 1.76
N THR A 489 -13.31 13.74 1.19
CA THR A 489 -13.87 14.73 0.26
C THR A 489 -13.99 16.11 0.91
N MET A 490 -14.39 16.18 2.19
CA MET A 490 -14.46 17.44 2.92
C MET A 490 -13.08 18.09 3.13
N ARG A 491 -12.05 17.32 3.48
CA ARG A 491 -10.67 17.83 3.60
C ARG A 491 -10.21 18.41 2.27
N LEU A 492 -10.43 17.68 1.18
CA LEU A 492 -10.08 18.14 -0.18
C LEU A 492 -10.82 19.44 -0.52
N ALA A 493 -12.14 19.50 -0.31
CA ALA A 493 -12.95 20.66 -0.60
C ALA A 493 -12.54 21.90 0.22
N CYS A 494 -12.16 21.69 1.49
CA CYS A 494 -11.59 22.76 2.32
C CYS A 494 -10.28 23.29 1.72
N ASN A 495 -9.36 22.40 1.34
CA ASN A 495 -8.08 22.82 0.76
C ASN A 495 -8.28 23.60 -0.56
N TYR A 496 -9.17 23.16 -1.45
CA TYR A 496 -9.52 23.92 -2.66
C TYR A 496 -10.12 25.29 -2.34
N ALA A 497 -11.07 25.36 -1.40
CA ALA A 497 -11.70 26.63 -1.02
C ALA A 497 -10.68 27.65 -0.49
N LEU A 498 -9.73 27.19 0.32
CA LEU A 498 -8.70 28.06 0.90
C LEU A 498 -7.65 28.50 -0.11
N LEU A 499 -7.29 27.64 -1.07
CA LEU A 499 -6.43 28.02 -2.18
C LEU A 499 -7.05 29.10 -3.07
N ASP A 500 -8.38 29.17 -3.13
CA ASP A 500 -9.15 30.22 -3.81
C ASP A 500 -9.50 31.40 -2.88
N GLU A 501 -8.87 31.49 -1.70
CA GLU A 501 -9.11 32.55 -0.72
C GLU A 501 -10.59 32.67 -0.29
N SER A 502 -11.31 31.55 -0.36
CA SER A 502 -12.74 31.51 -0.09
C SER A 502 -13.05 31.20 1.37
N PRO A 503 -13.92 31.99 2.04
CA PRO A 503 -14.32 31.76 3.42
C PRO A 503 -15.29 30.58 3.58
N THR A 504 -15.80 30.04 2.47
CA THR A 504 -16.86 29.03 2.43
C THR A 504 -16.61 28.00 1.32
N ILE A 505 -17.10 26.78 1.50
CA ILE A 505 -17.03 25.73 0.49
C ILE A 505 -18.19 25.90 -0.48
N GLY A 506 -17.88 26.29 -1.72
CA GLY A 506 -18.84 26.41 -2.81
C GLY A 506 -18.87 25.19 -3.72
N VAL A 507 -19.72 25.26 -4.74
CA VAL A 507 -19.95 24.19 -5.73
C VAL A 507 -18.67 23.78 -6.44
N VAL A 508 -17.85 24.76 -6.85
CA VAL A 508 -16.63 24.51 -7.63
C VAL A 508 -15.57 23.78 -6.82
N HIS A 509 -15.36 24.17 -5.56
CA HIS A 509 -14.43 23.49 -4.64
C HIS A 509 -14.88 22.05 -4.37
N LEU A 510 -16.20 21.85 -4.18
CA LEU A 510 -16.74 20.53 -3.90
C LEU A 510 -16.67 19.61 -5.13
N ARG A 511 -16.92 20.11 -6.34
CA ARG A 511 -16.75 19.34 -7.59
C ARG A 511 -15.31 18.91 -7.80
N ALA A 512 -14.35 19.80 -7.57
CA ALA A 512 -12.92 19.47 -7.66
C ALA A 512 -12.52 18.39 -6.65
N ALA A 513 -13.02 18.50 -5.41
CA ALA A 513 -12.79 17.51 -4.38
C ALA A 513 -13.38 16.13 -4.71
N ILE A 514 -14.62 16.09 -5.22
CA ILE A 514 -15.28 14.84 -5.65
C ILE A 514 -14.53 14.23 -6.83
N ALA A 515 -14.09 15.04 -7.80
CA ALA A 515 -13.30 14.57 -8.93
C ALA A 515 -11.99 13.89 -8.47
N LEU A 516 -11.26 14.52 -7.55
CA LEU A 516 -10.05 13.95 -6.97
C LEU A 516 -10.35 12.68 -6.14
N TRP A 517 -11.41 12.70 -5.33
CA TRP A 517 -11.80 11.52 -4.56
C TRP A 517 -12.16 10.32 -5.46
N ARG A 518 -12.88 10.54 -6.56
CA ARG A 518 -13.19 9.49 -7.54
C ARG A 518 -11.92 8.87 -8.14
N TYR A 519 -10.92 9.69 -8.46
CA TYR A 519 -9.63 9.17 -8.91
C TYR A 519 -8.92 8.36 -7.81
N CYS A 520 -9.03 8.77 -6.54
CA CYS A 520 -8.53 7.99 -5.41
C CYS A 520 -9.25 6.62 -5.28
N GLU A 521 -10.57 6.57 -5.48
CA GLU A 521 -11.33 5.32 -5.46
C GLU A 521 -10.92 4.38 -6.60
N GLN A 522 -10.75 4.92 -7.81
CA GLN A 522 -10.26 4.14 -8.95
C GLN A 522 -8.83 3.64 -8.74
N SER A 523 -7.97 4.49 -8.15
CA SER A 523 -6.62 4.09 -7.76
C SER A 523 -6.65 2.98 -6.72
N ALA A 524 -7.48 3.11 -5.68
CA ALA A 524 -7.67 2.07 -4.67
C ALA A 524 -8.25 0.78 -5.30
N ALA A 525 -9.13 0.87 -6.28
CA ALA A 525 -9.63 -0.29 -7.01
C ALA A 525 -8.54 -0.96 -7.86
N TYR A 526 -7.67 -0.20 -8.52
CA TYR A 526 -6.53 -0.75 -9.25
C TYR A 526 -5.54 -1.47 -8.31
N ILE A 527 -5.22 -0.83 -7.19
CA ILE A 527 -4.26 -1.32 -6.20
C ILE A 527 -4.84 -2.52 -5.44
N PHE A 528 -5.98 -2.35 -4.79
CA PHE A 528 -6.55 -3.32 -3.85
C PHE A 528 -7.65 -4.21 -4.46
N GLY A 529 -7.96 -4.04 -5.75
CA GLY A 529 -9.06 -4.73 -6.43
C GLY A 529 -8.93 -6.25 -6.48
N GLU A 530 -7.73 -6.81 -6.45
CA GLU A 530 -7.54 -8.27 -6.32
C GLU A 530 -7.72 -8.79 -4.88
N SER A 531 -7.75 -7.91 -3.89
CA SER A 531 -8.31 -8.22 -2.58
C SER A 531 -9.83 -8.10 -2.53
N MET A 532 -10.49 -8.04 -3.70
CA MET A 532 -11.87 -8.48 -3.85
C MET A 532 -11.94 -10.00 -3.76
N GLY A 533 -11.65 -10.54 -2.57
CA GLY A 533 -12.04 -11.88 -2.14
C GLY A 533 -13.57 -12.03 -2.04
N ASN A 534 -14.31 -11.57 -3.04
CA ASN A 534 -15.67 -12.01 -3.23
C ASN A 534 -15.62 -13.22 -4.14
N ALA A 535 -15.30 -14.38 -3.55
CA ALA A 535 -15.35 -15.68 -4.22
C ALA A 535 -16.64 -15.87 -5.03
N ASN A 536 -17.73 -15.18 -4.68
CA ASN A 536 -18.96 -15.21 -5.46
C ASN A 536 -18.86 -14.46 -6.80
N ALA A 537 -18.19 -13.32 -6.86
CA ALA A 537 -18.02 -12.55 -8.10
C ALA A 537 -17.09 -13.28 -9.08
N GLU A 538 -15.99 -13.87 -8.60
CA GLU A 538 -15.12 -14.73 -9.41
C GLU A 538 -15.88 -15.97 -9.90
N LYS A 539 -16.60 -16.65 -9.00
CA LYS A 539 -17.42 -17.81 -9.36
C LYS A 539 -18.49 -17.48 -10.41
N LEU A 540 -19.06 -16.28 -10.35
CA LEU A 540 -19.99 -15.79 -11.37
C LEU A 540 -19.27 -15.44 -12.68
N LEU A 541 -18.11 -14.80 -12.61
CA LEU A 541 -17.29 -14.46 -13.78
C LEU A 541 -16.90 -15.71 -14.57
N THR A 542 -16.34 -16.72 -13.90
CA THR A 542 -16.00 -18.01 -14.51
C THR A 542 -17.23 -18.70 -15.13
N ALA A 543 -18.38 -18.60 -14.47
CA ALA A 543 -19.62 -19.16 -14.99
C ALA A 543 -20.14 -18.41 -16.24
N LEU A 544 -19.96 -17.08 -16.30
CA LEU A 544 -20.32 -16.26 -17.45
C LEU A 544 -19.35 -16.48 -18.62
N GLU A 545 -18.06 -16.63 -18.36
CA GLU A 545 -17.04 -17.01 -19.36
C GLU A 545 -17.36 -18.38 -19.98
N ALA A 546 -17.70 -19.36 -19.16
CA ALA A 546 -18.12 -20.68 -19.63
C ALA A 546 -19.44 -20.65 -20.43
N ALA A 547 -20.33 -19.69 -20.15
CA ALA A 547 -21.60 -19.53 -20.86
C ALA A 547 -21.46 -18.77 -22.20
N GLY A 548 -20.36 -18.00 -22.37
CA GLY A 548 -20.08 -17.23 -23.58
C GLY A 548 -21.21 -16.27 -23.95
N GLU A 549 -21.49 -16.12 -25.25
CA GLU A 549 -22.49 -15.18 -25.78
C GLU A 549 -23.94 -15.52 -25.38
N ALA A 550 -24.20 -16.74 -24.92
CA ALA A 550 -25.53 -17.16 -24.48
C ALA A 550 -25.92 -16.54 -23.13
N GLY A 551 -24.92 -16.17 -22.31
CA GLY A 551 -25.13 -15.60 -20.98
C GLY A 551 -25.82 -16.53 -19.98
N LEU A 552 -26.08 -16.01 -18.78
CA LEU A 552 -26.78 -16.73 -17.72
C LEU A 552 -27.99 -15.94 -17.21
N SER A 553 -29.14 -16.60 -17.10
CA SER A 553 -30.31 -16.02 -16.45
C SER A 553 -30.12 -15.88 -14.94
N GLN A 554 -30.80 -14.91 -14.31
CA GLN A 554 -30.77 -14.74 -12.85
C GLN A 554 -31.09 -16.04 -12.10
N THR A 555 -32.06 -16.81 -12.59
CA THR A 555 -32.45 -18.10 -12.02
C THR A 555 -31.34 -19.14 -12.14
N THR A 556 -30.63 -19.15 -13.27
CA THR A 556 -29.49 -20.06 -13.50
C THR A 556 -28.32 -19.69 -12.59
N ILE A 557 -28.04 -18.40 -12.43
CA ILE A 557 -27.00 -17.91 -11.53
C ILE A 557 -27.28 -18.37 -10.10
N VAL A 558 -28.47 -18.08 -9.57
CA VAL A 558 -28.84 -18.44 -8.19
C VAL A 558 -28.79 -19.95 -7.96
N ARG A 559 -29.31 -20.76 -8.89
CA ARG A 559 -29.41 -22.23 -8.71
C ARG A 559 -28.12 -22.98 -9.04
N LYS A 560 -27.49 -22.69 -10.17
CA LYS A 560 -26.36 -23.48 -10.69
C LYS A 560 -24.99 -22.92 -10.27
N VAL A 561 -24.87 -21.61 -10.11
CA VAL A 561 -23.60 -20.99 -9.69
C VAL A 561 -23.52 -20.93 -8.16
N PHE A 562 -24.62 -20.59 -7.49
CA PHE A 562 -24.65 -20.38 -6.03
C PHE A 562 -25.36 -21.46 -5.21
N GLY A 563 -25.89 -22.52 -5.83
CA GLY A 563 -26.44 -23.69 -5.13
C GLY A 563 -27.88 -23.54 -4.60
N GLY A 564 -28.55 -22.40 -4.82
CA GLY A 564 -29.96 -22.17 -4.46
C GLY A 564 -30.23 -21.70 -3.02
N GLY A 565 -31.43 -21.15 -2.79
CA GLY A 565 -31.89 -20.62 -1.48
C GLY A 565 -31.74 -19.10 -1.33
N ASP A 566 -32.30 -18.54 -0.25
CA ASP A 566 -32.34 -17.07 -0.02
C ASP A 566 -30.95 -16.43 0.13
N LYS A 567 -30.00 -17.13 0.76
CA LYS A 567 -28.61 -16.67 0.87
C LYS A 567 -27.92 -16.66 -0.50
N ALA A 568 -28.14 -17.68 -1.33
CA ALA A 568 -27.63 -17.74 -2.70
C ALA A 568 -28.20 -16.62 -3.58
N GLY A 569 -29.48 -16.26 -3.38
CA GLY A 569 -30.11 -15.10 -4.03
C GLY A 569 -29.38 -13.79 -3.75
N LYS A 570 -29.09 -13.52 -2.47
CA LYS A 570 -28.35 -12.31 -2.06
C LYS A 570 -26.91 -12.30 -2.59
N HIS A 571 -26.21 -13.43 -2.57
CA HIS A 571 -24.86 -13.54 -3.11
C HIS A 571 -24.83 -13.33 -4.63
N ALA A 572 -25.79 -13.90 -5.36
CA ALA A 572 -25.95 -13.68 -6.79
C ALA A 572 -26.22 -12.22 -7.12
N GLU A 573 -27.13 -11.55 -6.41
CA GLU A 573 -27.42 -10.14 -6.64
C GLU A 573 -26.21 -9.24 -6.35
N ALA A 574 -25.48 -9.51 -5.27
CA ALA A 574 -24.27 -8.77 -4.93
C ALA A 574 -23.16 -8.98 -5.99
N ALA A 575 -22.95 -10.22 -6.45
CA ALA A 575 -21.98 -10.54 -7.49
C ALA A 575 -22.35 -9.90 -8.84
N CYS A 576 -23.60 -10.00 -9.27
CA CYS A 576 -24.09 -9.37 -10.49
C CYS A 576 -23.94 -7.84 -10.44
N ARG A 577 -24.29 -7.20 -9.31
CA ARG A 577 -24.14 -5.75 -9.14
C ARG A 577 -22.68 -5.32 -9.22
N LEU A 578 -21.78 -6.11 -8.63
CA LEU A 578 -20.34 -5.84 -8.65
C LEU A 578 -19.78 -5.92 -10.08
N LEU A 579 -20.08 -6.99 -10.83
CA LEU A 579 -19.63 -7.14 -12.22
C LEU A 579 -20.24 -6.08 -13.15
N ALA A 580 -21.49 -5.65 -12.89
CA ALA A 580 -22.13 -4.56 -13.62
C ALA A 580 -21.47 -3.21 -13.36
N LYS A 581 -21.18 -2.89 -12.09
CA LYS A 581 -20.52 -1.64 -11.70
C LYS A 581 -19.10 -1.57 -12.27
N GLY A 582 -18.42 -2.71 -12.39
CA GLY A 582 -17.11 -2.82 -13.04
C GLY A 582 -17.14 -2.87 -14.57
N GLY A 583 -18.31 -2.83 -15.21
CA GLY A 583 -18.43 -2.92 -16.67
C GLY A 583 -18.06 -4.28 -17.26
N VAL A 584 -17.88 -5.31 -16.43
CA VAL A 584 -17.45 -6.66 -16.85
C VAL A 584 -18.62 -7.51 -17.36
N ALA A 585 -19.81 -7.31 -16.80
CA ALA A 585 -21.03 -7.99 -17.23
C ALA A 585 -22.21 -7.02 -17.31
N GLU A 586 -23.08 -7.21 -18.29
CA GLU A 586 -24.30 -6.41 -18.45
C GLU A 586 -25.55 -7.30 -18.53
N LEU A 587 -26.68 -6.73 -18.15
CA LEU A 587 -27.98 -7.39 -18.22
C LEU A 587 -28.65 -7.06 -19.56
N VAL A 588 -28.83 -8.06 -20.40
CA VAL A 588 -29.41 -7.92 -21.75
C VAL A 588 -30.71 -8.70 -21.87
N GLU A 589 -31.65 -8.18 -22.66
CA GLU A 589 -32.86 -8.89 -23.03
C GLU A 589 -32.62 -9.72 -24.29
N VAL A 590 -32.73 -11.05 -24.16
CA VAL A 590 -32.58 -11.99 -25.28
C VAL A 590 -33.93 -12.63 -25.60
N SER A 591 -34.27 -12.71 -26.88
CA SER A 591 -35.53 -13.29 -27.36
C SER A 591 -35.38 -14.81 -27.51
N THR A 592 -35.99 -15.58 -26.61
CA THR A 592 -36.06 -17.04 -26.74
C THR A 592 -37.48 -17.45 -27.12
N GLY A 593 -37.68 -17.79 -28.39
CA GLY A 593 -38.88 -18.49 -28.88
C GLY A 593 -40.23 -17.90 -28.44
N GLY A 594 -40.36 -16.58 -28.37
CA GLY A 594 -41.62 -15.87 -28.10
C GLY A 594 -41.73 -15.17 -26.74
N ARG A 595 -40.80 -15.38 -25.78
CA ARG A 595 -40.77 -14.61 -24.51
C ARG A 595 -39.40 -13.96 -24.30
N LYS A 596 -39.40 -12.67 -23.94
CA LYS A 596 -38.17 -11.94 -23.61
C LYS A 596 -37.63 -12.43 -22.26
N ALA A 597 -36.36 -12.84 -22.22
CA ALA A 597 -35.67 -13.26 -21.01
C ALA A 597 -34.50 -12.31 -20.70
N LYS A 598 -34.34 -11.94 -19.44
CA LYS A 598 -33.21 -11.13 -18.97
C LYS A 598 -32.06 -12.08 -18.61
N VAL A 599 -30.91 -11.89 -19.27
CA VAL A 599 -29.70 -12.68 -19.05
C VAL A 599 -28.51 -11.77 -18.86
N TRP A 600 -27.60 -12.18 -17.98
CA TRP A 600 -26.31 -11.54 -17.79
C TRP A 600 -25.35 -12.08 -18.84
N ILE A 601 -24.68 -11.20 -19.56
CA ILE A 601 -23.63 -11.53 -20.52
C ILE A 601 -22.35 -10.77 -20.17
N LEU A 602 -21.21 -11.27 -20.62
CA LEU A 602 -19.96 -10.51 -20.57
C LEU A 602 -20.02 -9.36 -21.57
N THR A 603 -19.68 -8.16 -21.12
CA THR A 603 -19.50 -7.01 -22.00
C THR A 603 -18.28 -7.29 -22.86
N ARG A 604 -18.44 -7.47 -24.18
CA ARG A 604 -17.32 -7.83 -25.08
C ARG A 604 -16.18 -6.82 -24.93
N GLY A 605 -15.03 -7.31 -24.46
CA GLY A 605 -13.81 -6.54 -24.28
C GLY A 605 -12.54 -7.39 -24.13
N SER A 606 -12.50 -8.61 -24.66
CA SER A 606 -11.26 -9.37 -24.81
C SER A 606 -10.56 -8.99 -26.11
N GLY A 607 -9.75 -7.93 -26.05
CA GLY A 607 -8.79 -7.56 -27.09
C GLY A 607 -9.23 -6.42 -28.02
N GLY A 608 -8.63 -5.24 -27.82
CA GLY A 608 -8.61 -4.16 -28.82
C GLY A 608 -9.29 -2.87 -28.40
N VAL A 609 -8.47 -1.84 -28.11
CA VAL A 609 -8.71 -0.38 -28.24
C VAL A 609 -10.17 0.07 -28.09
N VAL A 610 -10.53 0.58 -26.90
CA VAL A 610 -11.80 1.27 -26.67
C VAL A 610 -11.80 2.59 -27.46
N LYS A 611 -12.55 2.60 -28.57
CA LYS A 611 -12.94 3.81 -29.28
C LYS A 611 -14.11 4.49 -28.57
N THR A 612 -13.87 5.75 -28.26
CA THR A 612 -14.77 6.86 -27.96
C THR A 612 -16.17 6.76 -28.60
N VAL A 613 -17.22 7.02 -27.82
CA VAL A 613 -18.49 7.57 -28.34
C VAL A 613 -18.86 8.80 -27.52
N ILE A 614 -18.45 9.95 -28.05
CA ILE A 614 -19.09 11.25 -27.81
C ILE A 614 -20.52 11.14 -28.35
N ARG A 615 -21.52 11.55 -27.57
CA ARG A 615 -22.81 11.95 -28.12
C ARG A 615 -23.08 13.39 -27.72
N ASP A 616 -22.97 14.22 -28.75
CA ASP A 616 -23.52 15.56 -28.84
C ASP A 616 -25.00 15.57 -28.42
N ALA A 617 -25.36 16.58 -27.65
CA ALA A 617 -26.73 17.02 -27.47
C ALA A 617 -26.76 18.55 -27.61
N GLU A 618 -26.57 19.04 -28.82
CA GLU A 618 -27.21 20.26 -29.30
C GLU A 618 -28.32 19.87 -30.27
N SER A 619 -29.58 20.06 -29.87
CA SER A 619 -30.74 20.48 -30.71
C SER A 619 -32.07 20.17 -30.02
N ALA A 620 -32.56 21.12 -29.22
CA ALA A 620 -33.97 21.57 -29.13
C ALA A 620 -34.10 22.72 -28.14
#